data_AF-A0A951ZGB6-F1
#
_entry.id   AF-A0A951ZGB6-F1
#
_cell.length_a   1.000
_cell.length_b   1.000
_cell.length_c   1.000
_cell.angle_alpha   90.00
_cell.angle_beta   90.00
_cell.angle_gamma   90.00
#
_symmetry.space_group_name_H-M   'P 1'
#
loop_
_entity.id
_entity.type
_entity.pdbx_description
1 polymer ?
#
loop_
_entity_poly.entity_id
_entity_poly.type
_entity_poly.pdbx_seq_one_letter_code
_entity_poly.pdbx_strand_id
1 'polypeptide(L)'
;MPILAGQSFVASAVLIAALATRAPAQRVDSAAVAVAIAKSIVLDMNTRGDHRGPVFITTSADSLAPWRVRIVDAIRQADPKQLLTKPIRFGLQLELRGVRVTDEAIQVQAEYSKCVSASTWNYWGHDVQFVIPHAGGEWQPQSALIRRMGDGRCPPDRS
;
A
#
# COMPACT_ATOMS: atom_id res chain seq x y z
N MET A 1 61.33 50.55 9.56
CA MET A 1 60.13 50.44 10.44
C MET A 1 59.22 51.63 10.11
N PRO A 2 57.87 51.55 10.00
CA PRO A 2 56.89 50.49 9.65
C PRO A 2 56.14 50.77 8.30
N ILE A 3 55.65 49.76 7.54
CA ILE A 3 54.27 49.20 7.35
C ILE A 3 53.17 50.17 6.82
N LEU A 4 52.61 49.86 5.63
CA LEU A 4 51.18 49.91 5.23
C LEU A 4 51.09 49.35 3.78
N ALA A 5 50.79 48.07 3.56
CA ALA A 5 49.47 47.41 3.54
C ALA A 5 48.51 47.99 2.48
N GLY A 6 48.27 47.21 1.42
CA GLY A 6 47.29 47.51 0.37
C GLY A 6 47.23 46.43 -0.71
N GLN A 7 46.98 45.18 -0.31
CA GLN A 7 46.75 44.09 -1.27
C GLN A 7 45.26 44.05 -1.64
N SER A 8 44.97 44.25 -2.93
CA SER A 8 43.64 44.07 -3.51
C SER A 8 43.35 42.58 -3.64
N PHE A 9 42.33 42.10 -2.93
CA PHE A 9 41.77 40.77 -3.13
C PHE A 9 40.79 40.82 -4.32
N VAL A 10 41.19 40.28 -5.46
CA VAL A 10 40.24 39.97 -6.55
C VAL A 10 39.66 38.59 -6.25
N ALA A 11 38.42 38.56 -5.79
CA ALA A 11 37.65 37.35 -5.62
C ALA A 11 37.20 36.83 -6.99
N SER A 12 37.90 35.83 -7.53
CA SER A 12 37.44 35.07 -8.69
C SER A 12 36.28 34.16 -8.27
N ALA A 13 35.06 34.63 -8.50
CA ALA A 13 33.86 33.79 -8.42
C ALA A 13 33.85 32.82 -9.61
N VAL A 14 34.27 31.58 -9.38
CA VAL A 14 34.04 30.47 -10.32
C VAL A 14 32.58 30.07 -10.21
N LEU A 15 31.76 30.51 -11.16
CA LEU A 15 30.37 30.09 -11.30
C LEU A 15 30.36 28.67 -11.91
N ILE A 16 30.32 27.63 -11.07
CA ILE A 16 30.07 26.27 -11.54
C ILE A 16 28.57 26.16 -11.82
N ALA A 17 28.20 26.24 -13.10
CA ALA A 17 26.87 25.86 -13.55
C ALA A 17 26.72 24.34 -13.38
N ALA A 18 26.18 23.91 -12.23
CA ALA A 18 25.76 22.54 -12.04
C ALA A 18 24.55 22.28 -12.95
N LEU A 19 24.78 21.62 -14.09
CA LEU A 19 23.71 21.00 -14.85
C LEU A 19 23.04 19.95 -13.96
N ALA A 20 21.94 20.33 -13.32
CA ALA A 20 21.03 19.39 -12.71
C ALA A 20 20.38 18.58 -13.83
N THR A 21 21.02 17.48 -14.23
CA THR A 21 20.37 16.43 -14.99
C THR A 21 19.26 15.87 -14.10
N ARG A 22 18.06 16.44 -14.21
CA ARG A 22 16.84 15.79 -13.70
C ARG A 22 16.77 14.46 -14.43
N ALA A 23 17.12 13.38 -13.72
CA ALA A 23 16.79 12.04 -14.16
C ALA A 23 15.28 12.05 -14.53
N PRO A 24 14.89 11.48 -15.67
CA PRO A 24 13.47 11.36 -15.98
C PRO A 24 12.81 10.66 -14.81
N ALA A 25 11.71 11.23 -14.30
CA ALA A 25 10.91 10.59 -13.26
C ALA A 25 10.56 9.18 -13.75
N GLN A 26 11.19 8.17 -13.16
CA GLN A 26 11.02 6.80 -13.58
C GLN A 26 9.55 6.47 -13.40
N ARG A 27 8.86 6.21 -14.52
CA ARG A 27 7.42 6.01 -14.50
C ARG A 27 7.16 4.68 -13.82
N VAL A 28 6.76 4.70 -12.56
CA VAL A 28 6.47 3.48 -11.82
C VAL A 28 5.35 2.73 -12.53
N ASP A 29 5.62 1.48 -12.92
CA ASP A 29 4.64 0.66 -13.63
C ASP A 29 3.48 0.27 -12.71
N SER A 30 2.33 0.89 -12.94
CA SER A 30 1.11 0.64 -12.17
C SER A 30 0.63 -0.82 -12.23
N ALA A 31 0.94 -1.57 -13.29
CA ALA A 31 0.58 -2.97 -13.40
C ALA A 31 1.46 -3.83 -12.48
N ALA A 32 2.78 -3.65 -12.54
CA ALA A 32 3.71 -4.30 -11.62
C ALA A 32 3.40 -3.99 -10.15
N VAL A 33 3.06 -2.73 -9.83
CA VAL A 33 2.62 -2.33 -8.48
C VAL A 33 1.36 -3.10 -8.05
N ALA A 34 0.34 -3.15 -8.90
CA ALA A 34 -0.91 -3.84 -8.58
C ALA A 34 -0.70 -5.35 -8.37
N VAL A 35 0.17 -5.98 -9.18
CA VAL A 35 0.56 -7.38 -9.01
C VAL A 35 1.28 -7.60 -7.67
N ALA A 36 2.16 -6.69 -7.28
CA ALA A 36 2.86 -6.79 -6.00
C ALA A 36 1.90 -6.69 -4.80
N ILE A 37 0.96 -5.72 -4.84
CA ILE A 37 -0.08 -5.58 -3.82
C ILE A 37 -0.97 -6.83 -3.77
N ALA A 38 -1.41 -7.33 -4.93
CA ALA A 38 -2.21 -8.55 -5.04
C ALA A 38 -1.50 -9.76 -4.41
N LYS A 39 -0.22 -9.96 -4.72
CA LYS A 39 0.61 -11.03 -4.12
C LYS A 39 0.68 -10.89 -2.59
N SER A 40 0.85 -9.67 -2.07
CA SER A 40 0.87 -9.40 -0.63
C SER A 40 -0.45 -9.73 0.06
N ILE A 41 -1.58 -9.34 -0.54
CA ILE A 41 -2.92 -9.65 -0.02
C ILE A 41 -3.15 -11.17 -0.02
N VAL A 42 -2.81 -11.86 -1.12
CA VAL A 42 -2.94 -13.34 -1.21
C VAL A 42 -2.02 -14.05 -0.22
N LEU A 43 -0.78 -13.59 -0.05
CA LEU A 43 0.14 -14.11 0.97
C LEU A 43 -0.47 -14.00 2.37
N ASP A 44 -1.02 -12.83 2.69
CA ASP A 44 -1.63 -12.56 3.99
C ASP A 44 -2.87 -13.43 4.24
N MET A 45 -3.75 -13.55 3.25
CA MET A 45 -4.94 -14.43 3.30
C MET A 45 -4.57 -15.92 3.41
N ASN A 46 -3.43 -16.35 2.92
CA ASN A 46 -3.02 -17.75 3.01
C ASN A 46 -2.29 -18.07 4.33
N THR A 47 -1.69 -17.08 4.98
CA THR A 47 -0.79 -17.31 6.12
C THR A 47 -1.37 -16.88 7.46
N ARG A 48 -2.13 -15.78 7.54
CA ARG A 48 -2.65 -15.22 8.81
C ARG A 48 -4.06 -15.72 9.15
N GLY A 49 -4.18 -16.37 10.31
CA GLY A 49 -5.40 -17.02 10.80
C GLY A 49 -6.71 -16.29 10.51
N ASP A 50 -6.90 -15.11 11.10
CA ASP A 50 -8.18 -14.39 11.00
C ASP A 50 -8.42 -13.80 9.60
N HIS A 51 -7.37 -13.61 8.80
CA HIS A 51 -7.47 -13.07 7.45
C HIS A 51 -7.69 -14.18 6.40
N ARG A 52 -7.84 -15.45 6.82
CA ARG A 52 -7.97 -16.57 5.88
C ARG A 52 -9.29 -16.59 5.13
N GLY A 53 -9.17 -16.88 3.84
CA GLY A 53 -10.29 -17.19 2.95
C GLY A 53 -10.51 -16.12 1.88
N PRO A 54 -11.51 -16.35 1.01
CA PRO A 54 -11.80 -15.43 -0.07
C PRO A 54 -12.29 -14.09 0.46
N VAL A 55 -11.85 -13.02 -0.19
CA VAL A 55 -12.12 -11.63 0.23
C VAL A 55 -12.94 -10.88 -0.80
N PHE A 56 -13.84 -10.02 -0.31
CA PHE A 56 -14.45 -8.98 -1.13
C PHE A 56 -13.68 -7.66 -0.94
N ILE A 57 -13.15 -7.09 -2.03
CA ILE A 57 -12.34 -5.86 -1.96
C ILE A 57 -13.20 -4.64 -2.27
N THR A 58 -13.19 -3.64 -1.39
CA THR A 58 -13.85 -2.34 -1.52
C THR A 58 -12.83 -1.20 -1.39
N THR A 59 -13.29 0.05 -1.47
CA THR A 59 -12.48 1.26 -1.31
C THR A 59 -13.23 2.29 -0.48
N SER A 60 -12.52 3.03 0.38
CA SER A 60 -13.11 4.10 1.18
C SER A 60 -13.27 5.43 0.42
N ALA A 61 -12.64 5.58 -0.75
CA ALA A 61 -12.65 6.79 -1.56
C ALA A 61 -12.53 6.49 -3.06
N ASP A 62 -13.14 7.34 -3.90
CA ASP A 62 -13.17 7.19 -5.36
C ASP A 62 -11.77 7.20 -6.00
N SER A 63 -10.82 7.92 -5.41
CA SER A 63 -9.42 7.97 -5.87
C SER A 63 -8.71 6.61 -5.83
N LEU A 64 -9.25 5.64 -5.09
CA LEU A 64 -8.72 4.29 -4.97
C LEU A 64 -9.39 3.29 -5.92
N ALA A 65 -10.49 3.68 -6.59
CA ALA A 65 -11.20 2.79 -7.50
C ALA A 65 -10.30 2.22 -8.63
N PRO A 66 -9.39 2.99 -9.26
CA PRO A 66 -8.47 2.45 -10.26
C PRO A 66 -7.47 1.44 -9.69
N TRP A 67 -7.10 1.57 -8.42
CA TRP A 67 -6.22 0.60 -7.75
C TRP A 67 -6.98 -0.69 -7.44
N ARG A 68 -8.19 -0.57 -6.88
CA ARG A 68 -9.06 -1.71 -6.60
C ARG A 68 -9.25 -2.58 -7.84
N VAL A 69 -9.60 -1.99 -8.97
CA VAL A 69 -9.81 -2.75 -10.23
C VAL A 69 -8.56 -3.54 -10.60
N ARG A 70 -7.39 -2.88 -10.66
CA ARG A 70 -6.13 -3.54 -11.04
C ARG A 70 -5.71 -4.64 -10.07
N ILE A 71 -5.88 -4.42 -8.75
CA ILE A 71 -5.56 -5.41 -7.72
C ILE A 71 -6.50 -6.61 -7.85
N VAL A 72 -7.80 -6.37 -7.97
CA VAL A 72 -8.80 -7.44 -8.16
C VAL A 72 -8.51 -8.23 -9.42
N ASP A 73 -8.16 -7.58 -10.53
CA ASP A 73 -7.82 -8.26 -11.78
C ASP A 73 -6.52 -9.08 -11.65
N ALA A 74 -5.50 -8.55 -10.97
CA ALA A 74 -4.26 -9.29 -10.71
C ALA A 74 -4.49 -10.52 -9.82
N ILE A 75 -5.31 -10.40 -8.76
CA ILE A 75 -5.69 -11.56 -7.92
C ILE A 75 -6.49 -12.55 -8.76
N ARG A 76 -7.45 -12.10 -9.57
CA ARG A 76 -8.27 -12.98 -10.43
C ARG A 76 -7.42 -13.79 -11.41
N GLN A 77 -6.36 -13.19 -11.96
CA GLN A 77 -5.44 -13.88 -12.88
C GLN A 77 -4.56 -14.90 -12.17
N ALA A 78 -4.13 -14.62 -10.92
CA ALA A 78 -3.21 -15.48 -10.18
C ALA A 78 -3.92 -16.61 -9.39
N ASP A 79 -5.00 -16.28 -8.67
CA ASP A 79 -5.78 -17.21 -7.85
C ASP A 79 -7.24 -16.70 -7.70
N PRO A 80 -8.12 -16.99 -8.68
CA PRO A 80 -9.50 -16.48 -8.67
C PRO A 80 -10.33 -16.99 -7.48
N LYS A 81 -9.90 -18.05 -6.80
CA LYS A 81 -10.61 -18.60 -5.62
C LYS A 81 -10.48 -17.71 -4.39
N GLN A 82 -9.54 -16.76 -4.39
CA GLN A 82 -9.33 -15.81 -3.30
C GLN A 82 -10.29 -14.62 -3.34
N LEU A 83 -11.15 -14.51 -4.35
CA LEU A 83 -12.06 -13.37 -4.51
C LEU A 83 -13.51 -13.78 -4.32
N LEU A 84 -14.22 -12.99 -3.52
CA LEU A 84 -15.67 -12.98 -3.52
C LEU A 84 -16.16 -12.05 -4.64
N THR A 85 -17.23 -12.46 -5.33
CA THR A 85 -17.84 -11.66 -6.40
C THR A 85 -18.79 -10.57 -5.88
N LYS A 86 -19.26 -10.72 -4.64
CA LYS A 86 -20.16 -9.79 -3.93
C LYS A 86 -19.87 -9.83 -2.43
N PRO A 87 -20.24 -8.79 -1.66
CA PRO A 87 -20.17 -8.87 -0.21
C PRO A 87 -21.08 -9.99 0.30
N ILE A 88 -20.64 -10.66 1.37
CA ILE A 88 -21.39 -11.71 2.06
C ILE A 88 -21.36 -11.36 3.53
N ARG A 89 -22.50 -11.51 4.22
CA ARG A 89 -22.66 -11.13 5.64
C ARG A 89 -21.51 -11.61 6.53
N PHE A 90 -21.11 -12.88 6.42
CA PHE A 90 -20.02 -13.47 7.20
C PHE A 90 -18.74 -13.68 6.36
N GLY A 91 -18.64 -13.03 5.20
CA GLY A 91 -17.46 -13.08 4.35
C GLY A 91 -16.38 -12.12 4.84
N LEU A 92 -15.13 -12.40 4.48
CA LEU A 92 -14.03 -11.48 4.71
C LEU A 92 -14.16 -10.29 3.74
N GLN A 93 -14.02 -9.09 4.27
CA GLN A 93 -13.97 -7.86 3.48
C GLN A 93 -12.61 -7.21 3.67
N LEU A 94 -12.09 -6.61 2.61
CA LEU A 94 -10.88 -5.78 2.64
C LEU A 94 -11.20 -4.43 2.02
N GLU A 95 -11.25 -3.40 2.85
CA GLU A 95 -11.43 -2.03 2.38
C GLU A 95 -10.06 -1.38 2.16
N LEU A 96 -9.77 -0.99 0.92
CA LEU A 96 -8.58 -0.18 0.62
C LEU A 96 -8.82 1.27 1.07
N ARG A 97 -7.88 1.79 1.87
CA ARG A 97 -7.95 3.15 2.43
C ARG A 97 -6.87 4.09 1.93
N GLY A 98 -5.77 3.56 1.41
CA GLY A 98 -4.71 4.37 0.82
C GLY A 98 -3.69 3.52 0.09
N VAL A 99 -3.18 4.04 -1.02
CA VAL A 99 -2.03 3.48 -1.74
C VAL A 99 -1.04 4.62 -1.98
N ARG A 100 0.18 4.45 -1.48
CA ARG A 100 1.31 5.35 -1.73
C ARG A 100 2.43 4.54 -2.36
N VAL A 101 3.01 5.09 -3.44
CA VAL A 101 4.08 4.43 -4.19
C VAL A 101 5.27 5.37 -4.23
N THR A 102 6.44 4.86 -3.87
CA THR A 102 7.75 5.50 -4.06
C THR A 102 8.65 4.54 -4.82
N ASP A 103 9.85 4.98 -5.20
CA ASP A 103 10.83 4.11 -5.87
C ASP A 103 11.35 2.98 -4.97
N GLU A 104 11.23 3.15 -3.65
CA GLU A 104 11.75 2.24 -2.64
C GLU A 104 10.68 1.29 -2.09
N ALA A 105 9.42 1.71 -2.06
CA ALA A 105 8.36 0.92 -1.45
C ALA A 105 6.95 1.28 -1.95
N ILE A 106 6.08 0.28 -1.89
CA ILE A 106 4.63 0.47 -1.93
C ILE A 106 4.11 0.38 -0.50
N GLN A 107 3.29 1.34 -0.11
CA GLN A 107 2.57 1.35 1.16
C GLN A 107 1.07 1.31 0.89
N VAL A 108 0.40 0.28 1.41
CA VAL A 108 -1.06 0.13 1.32
C VAL A 108 -1.64 0.15 2.72
N GLN A 109 -2.61 1.03 2.95
CA GLN A 109 -3.44 1.03 4.14
C GLN A 109 -4.77 0.38 3.80
N ALA A 110 -5.19 -0.58 4.62
CA ALA A 110 -6.45 -1.27 4.43
C ALA A 110 -7.05 -1.69 5.77
N GLU A 111 -8.32 -2.08 5.75
CA GLU A 111 -8.97 -2.73 6.88
C GLU A 111 -9.50 -4.09 6.43
N TYR A 112 -9.06 -5.17 7.10
CA TYR A 112 -9.80 -6.43 7.06
C TYR A 112 -10.96 -6.36 8.03
N SER A 113 -12.12 -6.82 7.63
CA SER A 113 -13.27 -6.91 8.54
C SER A 113 -14.13 -8.12 8.22
N LYS A 114 -14.78 -8.65 9.26
CA LYS A 114 -15.68 -9.78 9.14
C LYS A 114 -16.69 -9.80 10.28
N CYS A 115 -17.93 -10.13 9.93
CA CYS A 115 -18.90 -10.59 10.91
C CYS A 115 -18.73 -12.07 11.21
N VAL A 116 -18.81 -12.45 12.48
CA VAL A 116 -18.80 -13.82 12.96
C VAL A 116 -20.14 -14.18 13.58
N SER A 117 -20.48 -15.47 13.62
CA SER A 117 -21.70 -15.94 14.27
C SER A 117 -21.52 -15.99 15.79
N ALA A 118 -21.52 -14.83 16.44
CA ALA A 118 -21.51 -14.68 17.90
C ALA A 118 -22.68 -13.78 18.35
N SER A 119 -23.17 -13.96 19.57
CA SER A 119 -24.41 -13.30 20.04
C SER A 119 -24.22 -11.86 20.51
N THR A 120 -23.01 -11.47 20.93
CA THR A 120 -22.81 -10.21 21.69
C THR A 120 -21.76 -9.30 21.06
N TRP A 121 -20.59 -9.86 20.72
CA TRP A 121 -19.51 -9.20 19.97
C TRP A 121 -19.24 -10.06 18.75
N ASN A 122 -19.72 -9.59 17.61
CA ASN A 122 -19.84 -10.40 16.41
C ASN A 122 -19.20 -9.75 15.19
N TYR A 123 -18.44 -8.68 15.39
CA TYR A 123 -17.59 -8.04 14.40
C TYR A 123 -16.17 -7.98 14.93
N TRP A 124 -15.20 -8.24 14.06
CA TRP A 124 -13.83 -7.81 14.26
C TRP A 124 -13.33 -7.12 13.00
N GLY A 125 -12.42 -6.17 13.20
CA GLY A 125 -11.75 -5.40 12.16
C GLY A 125 -10.28 -5.20 12.51
N HIS A 126 -9.40 -5.43 11.55
CA HIS A 126 -7.97 -5.17 11.68
C HIS A 126 -7.57 -4.07 10.71
N ASP A 127 -7.15 -2.92 11.25
CA ASP A 127 -6.44 -1.93 10.45
C ASP A 127 -5.05 -2.49 10.16
N VAL A 128 -4.72 -2.64 8.88
CA VAL A 128 -3.47 -3.22 8.43
C VAL A 128 -2.70 -2.29 7.52
N GLN A 129 -1.39 -2.50 7.48
CA GLN A 129 -0.48 -1.85 6.55
C GLN A 129 0.36 -2.89 5.83
N PHE A 130 0.34 -2.86 4.50
CA PHE A 130 1.34 -3.56 3.69
C PHE A 130 2.48 -2.60 3.39
N VAL A 131 3.71 -3.04 3.61
CA VAL A 131 4.94 -2.35 3.20
C VAL A 131 5.70 -3.31 2.30
N ILE A 132 5.74 -3.00 1.00
CA ILE A 132 6.26 -3.88 -0.05
C ILE A 132 7.51 -3.19 -0.60
N PRO A 133 8.72 -3.58 -0.13
CA PRO A 133 9.95 -2.92 -0.57
C PRO A 133 10.31 -3.30 -2.01
N HIS A 134 11.02 -2.40 -2.68
CA HIS A 134 11.66 -2.63 -3.96
C HIS A 134 13.10 -3.04 -3.71
N ALA A 135 13.47 -4.27 -4.04
CA ALA A 135 14.82 -4.78 -3.86
C ALA A 135 15.22 -5.66 -5.04
N GLY A 136 16.45 -5.49 -5.52
CA GLY A 136 16.95 -6.27 -6.66
C GLY A 136 16.18 -6.04 -7.97
N GLY A 137 15.53 -4.88 -8.13
CA GLY A 137 14.70 -4.57 -9.30
C GLY A 137 13.30 -5.18 -9.28
N GLU A 138 12.89 -5.79 -8.16
CA GLU A 138 11.58 -6.42 -8.01
C GLU A 138 10.88 -6.01 -6.71
N TRP A 139 9.56 -5.86 -6.77
CA TRP A 139 8.73 -5.66 -5.59
C TRP A 139 8.65 -6.94 -4.78
N GLN A 140 8.94 -6.86 -3.48
CA GLN A 140 9.00 -7.99 -2.57
C GLN A 140 7.70 -8.07 -1.74
N PRO A 141 6.76 -8.97 -2.05
CA PRO A 141 5.51 -9.07 -1.33
C PRO A 141 5.75 -9.46 0.14
N GLN A 142 5.08 -8.76 1.04
CA GLN A 142 5.13 -9.01 2.48
C GLN A 142 3.71 -9.23 3.02
N SER A 143 3.58 -9.97 4.12
CA SER A 143 2.33 -10.06 4.87
C SER A 143 1.99 -8.71 5.53
N ALA A 144 0.73 -8.52 5.88
CA ALA A 144 0.29 -7.26 6.45
C ALA A 144 0.83 -7.08 7.88
N LEU A 145 1.09 -5.83 8.27
CA LEU A 145 1.33 -5.44 9.66
C LEU A 145 -0.01 -5.01 10.28
N ILE A 146 -0.43 -5.65 11.37
CA ILE A 146 -1.62 -5.20 12.13
C ILE A 146 -1.25 -3.94 12.89
N ARG A 147 -1.96 -2.86 12.61
CA ARG A 147 -1.79 -1.54 13.25
C ARG A 147 -2.73 -1.36 14.43
N ARG A 148 -3.95 -1.89 14.32
CA ARG A 148 -5.00 -1.81 15.33
C ARG A 148 -5.96 -2.97 15.15
N MET A 149 -6.45 -3.49 16.26
CA MET A 149 -7.59 -4.41 16.31
C MET A 149 -8.81 -3.66 16.84
N GLY A 150 -9.97 -3.97 16.30
CA GLY A 150 -11.25 -3.43 16.76
C GLY A 150 -12.29 -4.53 16.80
N ASP A 151 -12.96 -4.68 17.94
CA ASP A 151 -14.07 -5.61 18.11
C ASP A 151 -15.37 -4.81 18.29
N GLY A 152 -16.47 -5.38 17.80
CA GLY A 152 -17.72 -4.63 17.71
C GLY A 152 -18.96 -5.49 17.55
N ARG A 153 -20.04 -4.78 17.25
CA ARG A 153 -21.24 -5.38 16.68
C ARG A 153 -21.25 -5.14 15.19
N CYS A 154 -21.71 -6.13 14.46
CA CYS A 154 -21.98 -6.00 13.04
C CYS A 154 -22.98 -4.87 12.80
N PRO A 155 -22.72 -3.99 11.82
CA PRO A 155 -23.71 -3.02 11.40
C PRO A 155 -24.98 -3.75 10.91
N PRO A 156 -26.17 -3.19 11.15
CA PRO A 156 -27.43 -3.88 10.90
C PRO A 156 -27.60 -4.33 9.44
N ASP A 157 -27.01 -3.64 8.45
CA ASP A 157 -27.06 -4.06 7.04
C ASP A 157 -25.83 -3.59 6.25
N ARG A 158 -24.86 -4.50 6.05
CA ARG A 158 -23.91 -4.44 4.92
C ARG A 158 -24.13 -5.70 4.10
N SER A 159 -25.24 -5.74 3.35
CA SER A 159 -25.53 -6.78 2.36
C SER A 159 -25.31 -6.26 0.94
#